data_AF-A0A1N7KC45-F1
#
_entry.id   AF-A0A1N7KC45-F1
#
_cell.length_a   1.000
_cell.length_b   1.000
_cell.length_c   1.000
_cell.angle_alpha   90.00
_cell.angle_beta   90.00
_cell.angle_gamma   90.00
#
_symmetry.space_group_name_H-M   'P 1'
#
loop_
_entity.id
_entity.type
_entity.pdbx_description
1 polymer ?
#
loop_
_entity_poly.entity_id
_entity_poly.type
_entity_poly.pdbx_seq_one_letter_code
_entity_poly.pdbx_strand_id
1 'polypeptide(L)'
;MRVTGSDPHFSTEDLSRIIEMAWEDRTPFEAIEALFGLPEKEVITLMRREMKPSSFRMWRKRVSGRATKHLALRPTGIDRAYCPTQYKHR
;
A
#
# COMPACT_ATOMS: atom_id res chain seq x y z
N MET A 1 -19.12 -4.18 21.02
CA MET A 1 -18.06 -3.40 21.69
C MET A 1 -17.72 -2.22 20.79
N ARG A 2 -17.90 -1.00 21.31
CA ARG A 2 -17.59 0.25 20.62
C ARG A 2 -16.07 0.41 20.60
N VAL A 3 -15.49 0.66 19.43
CA VAL A 3 -14.36 1.58 19.34
C VAL A 3 -14.84 2.70 18.42
N THR A 4 -15.20 3.78 19.08
CA THR A 4 -15.36 5.13 18.54
C THR A 4 -14.17 5.46 17.66
N GLY A 5 -14.40 6.14 16.53
CA GLY A 5 -13.33 6.75 15.76
C GLY A 5 -12.39 7.48 16.72
N SER A 6 -11.13 7.04 16.77
CA SER A 6 -10.08 7.88 17.30
C SER A 6 -10.04 9.06 16.36
N ASP A 7 -10.56 10.20 16.78
CA ASP A 7 -10.04 11.48 16.30
C ASP A 7 -8.56 11.44 16.65
N PRO A 8 -7.68 11.18 15.69
CA PRO A 8 -6.31 11.09 16.04
C PRO A 8 -5.90 12.54 16.31
N HIS A 9 -5.43 12.80 17.52
CA HIS A 9 -4.63 13.99 17.79
C HIS A 9 -3.26 13.81 17.11
N PHE A 10 -3.25 13.61 15.80
CA PHE A 10 -2.06 13.68 14.98
C PHE A 10 -1.72 15.17 14.83
N SER A 11 -0.46 15.51 15.08
CA SER A 11 0.03 16.84 14.73
C SER A 11 -0.17 17.06 13.24
N THR A 12 -0.26 18.32 12.81
CA THR A 12 -0.25 18.63 11.37
C THR A 12 0.98 18.04 10.67
N GLU A 13 2.10 17.92 11.39
CA GLU A 13 3.31 17.24 10.92
C GLU A 13 3.11 15.74 10.69
N ASP A 14 2.43 15.06 11.61
CA ASP A 14 2.15 13.62 11.48
C ASP A 14 1.23 13.37 10.28
N LEU A 15 0.19 14.19 10.10
CA LEU A 15 -0.70 14.12 8.94
C LEU A 15 0.07 14.33 7.63
N SER A 16 0.91 15.37 7.55
CA SER A 16 1.77 15.58 6.39
C SER A 16 2.69 14.40 6.13
N ARG A 17 3.25 13.79 7.18
CA ARG A 17 4.11 12.61 7.06
C ARG A 17 3.37 11.38 6.58
N ILE A 18 2.17 11.13 7.09
CA ILE A 18 1.30 10.03 6.65
C ILE A 18 0.93 10.22 5.17
N ILE A 19 0.60 11.45 4.75
CA ILE A 19 0.26 11.75 3.35
C ILE A 19 1.47 11.55 2.44
N GLU A 20 2.67 12.02 2.83
CA GLU A 20 3.92 11.77 2.11
C GLU A 20 4.17 10.27 1.94
N MET A 21 4.15 9.52 3.04
CA MET A 21 4.37 8.08 3.03
C MET A 21 3.35 7.34 2.18
N ALA A 22 2.06 7.71 2.28
CA ALA A 22 0.99 7.10 1.52
C ALA A 22 1.03 7.49 0.03
N TRP A 23 1.62 8.63 -0.32
CA TRP A 23 1.85 9.04 -1.71
C TRP A 23 3.04 8.33 -2.34
N GLU A 24 4.01 7.89 -1.53
CA GLU A 24 5.14 7.10 -2.01
C GLU A 24 4.70 5.66 -2.32
N ASP A 25 4.68 5.30 -3.62
CA ASP A 25 4.24 3.98 -4.12
C ASP A 25 5.04 2.77 -3.56
N ARG A 26 6.07 3.04 -2.76
CA ARG A 26 6.99 2.07 -2.14
C ARG A 26 6.69 1.79 -0.67
N THR A 27 5.87 2.59 0.01
CA THR A 27 5.60 2.41 1.44
C THR A 27 4.41 1.46 1.62
N PRO A 28 4.60 0.27 2.23
CA PRO A 28 3.49 -0.61 2.53
C PRO A 28 2.60 0.00 3.63
N PHE A 29 1.29 -0.20 3.56
CA PHE A 29 0.38 0.24 4.62
C PHE A 29 0.73 -0.31 6.00
N GLU A 30 1.35 -1.49 6.07
CA GLU A 30 1.86 -2.06 7.32
C GLU A 30 2.93 -1.19 7.98
N ALA A 31 3.76 -0.46 7.22
CA ALA A 31 4.74 0.45 7.81
C ALA A 31 4.05 1.66 8.44
N ILE A 32 2.98 2.16 7.81
CA ILE A 32 2.18 3.27 8.33
C ILE A 32 1.43 2.82 9.59
N GLU A 33 0.88 1.60 9.57
CA GLU A 33 0.23 1.00 10.74
C GLU A 33 1.22 0.76 11.89
N ALA A 34 2.44 0.30 11.61
CA ALA A 34 3.46 0.08 12.63
C ALA A 34 3.97 1.39 13.26
N LEU A 35 4.06 2.47 12.49
CA LEU A 35 4.58 3.77 12.96
C LEU A 35 3.51 4.63 13.63
N PHE A 36 2.30 4.67 13.06
CA PHE A 36 1.23 5.60 13.46
C PHE A 36 -0.01 4.88 14.01
N GLY A 37 -0.04 3.55 14.02
CA GLY A 37 -1.24 2.79 14.42
C GLY A 37 -2.42 2.91 13.45
N LEU A 38 -2.17 3.43 12.24
CA LEU A 38 -3.19 3.73 11.24
C LEU A 38 -3.40 2.55 10.29
N PRO A 39 -4.55 1.86 10.33
CA PRO A 39 -4.86 0.79 9.39
C PRO A 39 -5.12 1.35 7.99
N GLU A 40 -4.95 0.51 6.95
CA GLU A 40 -5.13 0.90 5.54
C GLU A 40 -6.45 1.65 5.29
N LYS A 41 -7.55 1.21 5.92
CA LYS A 41 -8.88 1.82 5.76
C LYS A 41 -8.92 3.28 6.21
N GLU A 42 -8.22 3.61 7.30
CA GLU A 42 -8.15 4.97 7.82
C GLU A 42 -7.26 5.84 6.95
N VAL A 43 -6.14 5.32 6.47
CA VAL A 43 -5.26 6.02 5.50
C VAL A 43 -6.02 6.33 4.20
N ILE A 44 -6.80 5.37 3.67
CA ILE A 44 -7.64 5.61 2.49
C ILE A 44 -8.68 6.71 2.74
N THR A 45 -9.28 6.73 3.93
CA THR A 45 -10.29 7.73 4.30
C THR A 45 -9.66 9.11 4.46
N LEU A 46 -8.48 9.18 5.09
CA LEU A 46 -7.68 10.39 5.20
C LEU A 46 -7.29 10.93 3.81
N MET A 47 -6.70 10.08 2.97
CA MET A 47 -6.34 10.46 1.60
C MET A 47 -7.58 10.94 0.82
N ARG A 48 -8.74 10.30 0.97
CA ARG A 48 -9.97 10.77 0.30
C ARG A 48 -10.37 12.19 0.73
N ARG A 49 -10.13 12.57 1.99
CA ARG A 49 -10.47 13.89 2.53
C ARG A 49 -9.47 14.96 2.10
N GLU A 50 -8.19 14.62 2.06
CA GLU A 50 -7.10 15.59 1.87
C GLU A 50 -6.82 15.92 0.39
N MET A 51 -7.20 15.05 -0.56
CA MET A 51 -6.92 15.27 -1.98
C MET A 51 -8.15 15.28 -2.87
N LYS A 52 -8.00 15.93 -4.04
CA LYS A 52 -9.05 16.03 -5.05
C LYS A 52 -9.50 14.64 -5.53
N PRO A 53 -10.79 14.45 -5.86
CA PRO A 53 -11.32 13.16 -6.32
C PRO A 53 -10.62 12.58 -7.56
N SER A 54 -10.05 13.42 -8.43
CA SER A 54 -9.26 12.99 -9.59
C SER A 54 -7.91 12.39 -9.18
N SER A 55 -7.17 13.06 -8.30
CA SER A 55 -5.89 12.59 -7.74
C SER A 55 -6.08 11.31 -6.92
N PHE A 56 -7.14 11.25 -6.11
CA PHE A 56 -7.48 10.06 -5.33
C PHE A 56 -7.74 8.84 -6.22
N ARG A 57 -8.45 9.00 -7.34
CA ARG A 57 -8.68 7.90 -8.30
C ARG A 57 -7.38 7.40 -8.93
N MET A 58 -6.45 8.30 -9.27
CA MET A 58 -5.14 7.92 -9.83
C MET A 58 -4.28 7.20 -8.79
N TRP A 59 -4.21 7.73 -7.56
CA TRP A 59 -3.56 7.07 -6.44
C TRP A 59 -4.16 5.68 -6.15
N ARG A 60 -5.49 5.57 -6.12
CA ARG A 60 -6.16 4.29 -5.89
C ARG A 60 -5.88 3.29 -7.00
N LYS A 61 -5.77 3.71 -8.25
CA LYS A 61 -5.33 2.81 -9.34
C LYS A 61 -3.91 2.27 -9.12
N ARG A 62 -2.98 3.09 -8.62
CA ARG A 62 -1.59 2.69 -8.32
C ARG A 62 -1.53 1.73 -7.13
N VAL A 63 -2.18 2.11 -6.04
CA VAL A 63 -2.18 1.37 -4.77
C VAL A 63 -3.00 0.08 -4.85
N SER A 64 -4.17 0.11 -5.48
CA SER A 64 -5.04 -1.06 -5.62
C SER A 64 -4.55 -2.05 -6.66
N GLY A 65 -3.62 -1.66 -7.54
CA GLY A 65 -3.00 -2.54 -8.54
C GLY A 65 -2.05 -3.59 -7.94
N ARG A 66 -1.69 -3.46 -6.66
CA ARG A 66 -0.81 -4.42 -5.97
C ARG A 66 -1.62 -5.56 -5.36
N ALA A 67 -2.21 -6.40 -6.21
CA ALA A 67 -2.89 -7.65 -5.85
C ALA A 67 -1.95 -8.72 -5.25
N THR A 68 -0.63 -8.49 -5.27
CA THR A 68 0.38 -9.44 -4.79
C THR A 68 0.86 -9.09 -3.39
N LYS A 69 -0.08 -9.09 -2.44
CA LYS A 69 0.22 -9.30 -1.02
C LYS A 69 -0.58 -10.42 -0.41
N HIS A 70 -0.79 -11.49 -1.17
CA HIS A 70 -0.59 -12.78 -0.53
C HIS A 70 0.90 -13.09 -0.65
N LEU A 71 1.60 -12.88 0.45
CA LEU A 71 2.81 -13.62 0.83
C LEU A 71 2.54 -15.15 0.96
N ALA A 72 1.45 -15.65 0.36
CA ALA A 72 0.88 -16.99 0.46
C ALA A 72 0.67 -17.67 -0.92
N LEU A 73 1.24 -17.12 -2.00
CA LEU A 73 1.30 -17.79 -3.31
C LEU A 73 2.75 -17.95 -3.80
N ARG A 74 3.63 -18.44 -2.91
CA ARG A 74 4.78 -19.22 -3.38
C ARG A 74 4.30 -20.67 -3.50
N PRO A 75 4.06 -21.22 -4.70
CA PRO A 75 4.01 -22.67 -4.83
C PRO A 75 5.39 -23.20 -4.40
N THR A 76 5.41 -24.06 -3.38
CA THR A 76 6.61 -24.78 -2.95
C THR A 76 7.01 -25.76 -4.05
N GLY A 77 7.80 -25.31 -5.04
CA GLY A 77 8.26 -26.20 -6.10
C GLY A 77 8.69 -25.58 -7.44
N ILE A 78 8.83 -24.26 -7.57
CA ILE A 78 9.40 -23.67 -8.79
C ILE A 78 10.90 -23.43 -8.59
N ASP A 79 11.70 -24.44 -8.90
CA ASP A 79 13.16 -24.35 -9.06
C ASP A 79 13.52 -24.13 -10.53
N ARG A 80 12.99 -23.06 -11.12
CA ARG A 80 13.21 -22.77 -12.55
C ARG A 80 13.86 -21.42 -12.72
N ALA A 81 15.18 -21.40 -12.56
CA ALA A 81 16.06 -20.29 -12.93
C ALA A 81 16.35 -20.23 -14.45
N TYR A 82 15.42 -20.66 -15.32
CA TYR A 82 15.72 -20.76 -16.75
C TYR A 82 14.59 -20.24 -17.66
N CYS A 83 14.98 -19.40 -18.62
CA CYS A 83 14.13 -18.87 -19.68
C CYS A 83 14.12 -19.87 -20.87
N PRO A 84 12.96 -20.41 -21.29
CA PRO A 84 12.89 -21.47 -22.30
C PRO A 84 13.34 -21.06 -23.72
N THR A 85 13.59 -19.77 -23.96
CA THR A 85 14.01 -19.26 -25.28
C THR A 85 15.52 -19.19 -25.48
N GLN A 86 16.32 -19.59 -24.48
CA GLN A 86 17.77 -19.36 -24.48
C GLN A 86 18.58 -20.38 -25.32
N TYR A 87 18.01 -21.50 -25.77
CA TYR A 87 18.70 -22.40 -26.70
C TYR A 87 18.25 -22.16 -28.13
N LYS A 88 18.97 -21.27 -28.84
CA LYS A 88 19.05 -21.35 -30.30
C LYS A 88 19.88 -22.60 -30.63
N HIS A 89 19.22 -23.66 -31.07
CA HIS A 89 19.90 -24.72 -31.79
C HIS A 89 20.43 -24.15 -33.10
N ARG A 90 21.75 -24.27 -33.30
CA ARG A 90 22.43 -24.01 -34.58
C ARG A 90 22.09 -25.10 -35.58
#